data_AF-A0A3C0BTM2-F1
#
_entry.id   AF-A0A3C0BTM2-F1
#
_cell.length_a   1.000
_cell.length_b   1.000
_cell.length_c   1.000
_cell.angle_alpha   90.00
_cell.angle_beta   90.00
_cell.angle_gamma   90.00
#
_symmetry.space_group_name_H-M   'P 1'
#
loop_
_entity.id
_entity.type
_entity.pdbx_description
1 polymer ?
#
loop_
_entity_poly.entity_id
_entity_poly.type
_entity_poly.pdbx_seq_one_letter_code
_entity_poly.pdbx_strand_id
1 'polypeptide(L)'
;MTERSMVLGRLPLYGEPEVSPDRSQASSLSAEELVVAYHERTKHHYHRFAASVGYMDWATQPDPFRRYEGASLVRLPFPEMGQALSYWQLYVADSMEPAPLSIDSVSLFFRYALSLTAWKRFHETTWSSLRANPSSGNLHPTEGYALLPAVGAIHDRPGVYHYAPKEHGLERRA
;
A
#
# COMPACT_ATOMS: atom_id res chain seq x y z
N MET A 1 -34.72 48.01 1.90
CA MET A 1 -34.38 46.88 1.02
C MET A 1 -32.91 47.05 0.71
N THR A 2 -32.05 46.44 1.52
CA THR A 2 -30.63 46.79 1.62
C THR A 2 -29.83 45.69 0.94
N GLU A 3 -29.25 45.98 -0.22
CA GLU A 3 -28.40 45.07 -0.96
C GLU A 3 -27.14 44.73 -0.14
N ARG A 4 -26.99 43.45 0.21
CA ARG A 4 -25.74 42.89 0.72
C ARG A 4 -24.83 42.60 -0.47
N SER A 5 -23.86 43.47 -0.71
CA SER A 5 -22.73 43.19 -1.59
C SER A 5 -21.86 42.09 -0.95
N MET A 6 -21.83 40.91 -1.56
CA MET A 6 -20.90 39.84 -1.19
C MET A 6 -19.52 40.19 -1.75
N VAL A 7 -18.61 40.60 -0.87
CA VAL A 7 -17.20 40.71 -1.21
C VAL A 7 -16.59 39.30 -1.14
N LEU A 8 -16.34 38.70 -2.32
CA LEU A 8 -15.55 37.49 -2.44
C LEU A 8 -14.10 37.81 -2.05
N GLY A 9 -13.70 37.46 -0.82
CA GLY A 9 -12.33 37.57 -0.36
C GLY A 9 -11.42 36.64 -1.16
N ARG A 10 -10.58 37.19 -2.04
CA ARG A 10 -9.44 36.50 -2.64
C ARG A 10 -8.51 36.03 -1.51
N LEU A 11 -8.37 34.73 -1.31
CA LEU A 11 -7.26 34.19 -0.51
C LEU A 11 -5.94 34.57 -1.19
N PRO A 12 -4.91 35.03 -0.44
CA PRO A 12 -3.64 35.44 -1.00
C PRO A 12 -2.94 34.22 -1.59
N LEU A 13 -3.01 34.09 -2.91
CA LEU A 13 -2.14 33.21 -3.67
C LEU A 13 -0.74 33.83 -3.59
N TYR A 14 0.16 33.15 -2.90
CA TYR A 14 1.59 33.45 -2.71
C TYR A 14 1.93 34.43 -1.58
N GLY A 15 2.11 33.88 -0.37
CA GLY A 15 2.96 34.47 0.67
C GLY A 15 4.39 33.90 0.59
N GLU A 16 5.38 34.72 0.96
CA GLU A 16 6.78 34.34 1.18
C GLU A 16 6.90 33.16 2.17
N PRO A 17 7.94 32.31 2.09
CA PRO A 17 8.07 31.16 2.98
C PRO A 17 8.42 31.63 4.39
N GLU A 18 7.42 31.77 5.24
CA GLU A 18 7.63 31.94 6.69
C GLU A 18 8.28 30.69 7.28
N VAL A 19 9.30 30.95 8.10
CA VAL A 19 10.07 29.96 8.86
C VAL A 19 9.12 29.14 9.74
N SER A 20 9.34 27.82 9.71
CA SER A 20 8.57 26.76 10.35
C SER A 20 7.98 27.14 11.72
N PRO A 21 6.67 27.02 11.94
CA PRO A 21 6.11 27.22 13.27
C PRO A 21 6.45 26.03 14.16
N ASP A 22 6.75 26.38 15.41
CA ASP A 22 6.84 25.53 16.59
C ASP A 22 5.83 24.37 16.58
N ARG A 23 6.30 23.15 16.87
CA ARG A 23 5.49 21.90 16.92
C ARG A 23 4.34 21.99 17.93
N SER A 24 4.36 22.96 18.84
CA SER A 24 3.32 23.21 19.84
C SER A 24 1.96 23.66 19.27
N GLN A 25 1.91 24.20 18.03
CA GLN A 25 0.65 24.67 17.42
C GLN A 25 -0.12 23.60 16.61
N ALA A 26 0.46 22.41 16.38
CA ALA A 26 -0.24 21.34 15.65
C ALA A 26 -1.46 20.78 16.40
N SER A 27 -1.62 21.13 17.68
CA SER A 27 -2.65 20.64 18.60
C SER A 27 -4.03 21.28 18.43
N SER A 28 -4.20 22.31 17.60
CA SER A 28 -5.47 23.06 17.48
C SER A 28 -6.15 22.97 16.11
N LEU A 29 -5.59 22.22 15.16
CA LEU A 29 -6.17 22.07 13.83
C LEU A 29 -7.27 21.01 13.83
N SER A 30 -8.38 21.31 13.18
CA SER A 30 -9.38 20.31 12.81
C SER A 30 -8.80 19.28 11.83
N ALA A 31 -9.46 18.12 11.70
CA ALA A 31 -9.05 17.08 10.76
C ALA A 31 -9.00 17.59 9.30
N GLU A 32 -9.95 18.45 8.93
CA GLU A 32 -10.00 19.06 7.59
C GLU A 32 -8.80 19.98 7.36
N GLU A 33 -8.49 20.85 8.32
CA GLU A 33 -7.34 21.75 8.24
C GLU A 33 -6.02 20.97 8.17
N LEU A 34 -5.90 19.84 8.87
CA LEU A 34 -4.73 18.96 8.79
C LEU A 34 -4.56 18.34 7.39
N VAL A 35 -5.65 17.86 6.78
CA VAL A 35 -5.62 17.28 5.43
C VAL A 35 -5.26 18.34 4.39
N VAL A 36 -5.85 19.53 4.48
CA VAL A 36 -5.52 20.65 3.58
C VAL A 36 -4.07 21.08 3.76
N ALA A 37 -3.59 21.26 4.99
CA ALA A 37 -2.21 21.63 5.25
C ALA A 37 -1.21 20.57 4.75
N TYR A 38 -1.53 19.28 4.90
CA TYR A 38 -0.73 18.20 4.32
C TYR A 38 -0.69 18.30 2.79
N HIS A 39 -1.87 18.42 2.14
CA HIS A 39 -1.98 18.52 0.69
C HIS A 39 -1.18 19.71 0.13
N GLU A 40 -1.35 20.90 0.71
CA GLU A 40 -0.64 22.11 0.29
C GLU A 40 0.88 21.96 0.43
N ARG A 41 1.35 21.23 1.44
CA ARG A 41 2.79 21.00 1.67
C ARG A 41 3.38 19.95 0.74
N THR A 42 2.64 18.92 0.35
CA THR A 42 3.18 17.78 -0.41
C THR A 42 2.92 17.82 -1.92
N LYS A 43 2.06 18.72 -2.40
CA LYS A 43 1.79 18.82 -3.84
C LYS A 43 2.96 19.45 -4.61
N HIS A 44 3.16 19.02 -5.85
CA HIS A 44 4.01 19.73 -6.80
C HIS A 44 3.26 20.94 -7.36
N HIS A 45 3.98 22.00 -7.73
CA HIS A 45 3.46 23.17 -8.42
C HIS A 45 4.03 23.24 -9.83
N TYR A 46 3.37 24.00 -10.73
CA TYR A 46 3.84 24.20 -12.10
C TYR A 46 5.27 24.73 -12.21
N HIS A 47 5.69 25.56 -11.25
CA HIS A 47 7.01 26.22 -11.27
C HIS A 47 8.00 25.66 -10.23
N ARG A 48 7.60 24.68 -9.41
CA ARG A 48 8.48 24.05 -8.41
C ARG A 48 7.99 22.67 -7.99
N PHE A 49 8.90 21.77 -7.68
CA PHE A 49 8.56 20.50 -7.03
C PHE A 49 8.24 20.72 -5.54
N ALA A 50 7.54 19.77 -4.92
CA ALA A 50 7.35 19.71 -3.48
C ALA A 50 8.70 19.64 -2.76
N ALA A 51 8.75 20.17 -1.54
CA ALA A 51 9.97 20.17 -0.74
C ALA A 51 10.45 18.74 -0.48
N SER A 52 11.71 18.46 -0.81
CA SER A 52 12.37 17.17 -0.57
C SER A 52 13.87 17.38 -0.39
N VAL A 53 14.57 16.37 0.12
CA VAL A 53 16.02 16.43 0.40
C VAL A 53 16.85 16.48 -0.89
N GLY A 54 16.26 16.17 -2.05
CA GLY A 54 16.90 16.29 -3.37
C GLY A 54 17.91 15.19 -3.72
N TYR A 55 18.21 14.28 -2.81
CA TYR A 55 19.06 13.10 -3.04
C TYR A 55 18.51 11.86 -2.32
N MET A 56 18.97 10.68 -2.74
CA MET A 56 18.65 9.40 -2.11
C MET A 56 19.78 8.97 -1.19
N ASP A 57 19.47 8.67 0.07
CA ASP A 57 20.43 8.05 0.98
C ASP A 57 20.40 6.53 0.81
N TRP A 58 21.30 6.02 -0.04
CA TRP A 58 21.39 4.60 -0.34
C TRP A 58 21.86 3.75 0.85
N ALA A 59 22.53 4.35 1.84
CA ALA A 59 23.03 3.63 3.02
C ALA A 59 21.89 3.17 3.95
N THR A 60 20.73 3.84 3.88
CA THR A 60 19.57 3.57 4.73
C THR A 60 18.40 2.96 3.95
N GLN A 61 18.65 2.43 2.75
CA GLN A 61 17.61 1.78 1.95
C GLN A 61 17.01 0.59 2.73
N PRO A 62 15.69 0.58 3.00
CA PRO A 62 15.05 -0.49 3.75
C PRO A 62 14.99 -1.78 2.92
N ASP A 63 15.00 -2.92 3.62
CA ASP A 63 14.67 -4.21 3.00
C ASP A 63 13.20 -4.16 2.51
N PRO A 64 12.94 -4.40 1.21
CA PRO A 64 11.58 -4.40 0.68
C PRO A 64 10.75 -5.61 1.15
N PHE A 65 11.34 -6.56 1.87
CA PHE A 65 10.68 -7.75 2.39
C PHE A 65 10.71 -7.75 3.91
N ARG A 66 9.61 -7.34 4.53
CA ARG A 66 9.42 -7.55 5.96
C ARG A 66 9.42 -9.06 6.26
N ARG A 67 10.11 -9.45 7.33
CA ARG A 67 10.11 -10.81 7.88
C ARG A 67 9.95 -10.75 9.39
N TYR A 68 9.32 -11.77 9.95
CA TYR A 68 9.17 -11.90 11.40
C TYR A 68 10.03 -13.06 11.91
N GLU A 69 11.17 -12.71 12.51
CA GLU A 69 12.09 -13.71 13.06
C GLU A 69 11.39 -14.58 14.12
N GLY A 70 11.59 -15.90 14.01
CA GLY A 70 10.96 -16.90 14.88
C GLY A 70 9.49 -17.21 14.56
N ALA A 71 8.85 -16.51 13.62
CA ALA A 71 7.49 -16.84 13.21
C ALA A 71 7.46 -18.14 12.37
N SER A 72 6.47 -18.99 12.64
CA SER A 72 6.22 -20.18 11.81
C SER A 72 5.77 -19.74 10.41
N LEU A 73 6.46 -20.21 9.38
CA LEU A 73 6.18 -19.93 7.97
C LEU A 73 5.55 -21.14 7.30
N VAL A 74 4.33 -20.97 6.79
CA VAL A 74 3.67 -21.93 5.90
C VAL A 74 3.85 -21.46 4.47
N ARG A 75 4.52 -22.25 3.63
CA ARG A 75 4.64 -21.95 2.20
C ARG A 75 3.32 -22.26 1.50
N LEU A 76 2.84 -21.32 0.69
CA LEU A 76 1.65 -21.52 -0.11
C LEU A 76 2.02 -22.30 -1.37
N PRO A 77 1.16 -23.23 -1.82
CA PRO A 77 1.37 -23.97 -3.07
C PRO A 77 1.21 -23.03 -4.26
N PHE A 78 1.67 -23.44 -5.44
CA PHE A 78 1.34 -22.77 -6.70
C PHE A 78 0.33 -23.61 -7.47
N PRO A 79 -0.97 -23.54 -7.14
CA PRO A 79 -1.99 -24.27 -7.89
C PRO A 79 -2.05 -23.76 -9.34
N GLU A 80 -2.69 -24.56 -10.20
CA GLU A 80 -3.02 -24.13 -11.55
C GLU A 80 -3.79 -22.81 -11.51
N MET A 81 -3.62 -22.01 -12.57
CA MET A 81 -4.30 -20.72 -12.66
C MET A 81 -5.81 -20.95 -12.53
N GLY A 82 -6.45 -20.14 -11.68
CA GLY A 82 -7.90 -20.16 -11.55
C GLY A 82 -8.61 -19.87 -12.87
N GLN A 83 -9.92 -20.13 -12.90
CA GLN A 83 -10.76 -19.88 -14.06
C GLN A 83 -10.56 -18.46 -14.61
N ALA A 84 -10.36 -18.35 -15.93
CA ALA A 84 -10.33 -17.06 -16.60
C ALA A 84 -11.72 -16.43 -16.53
N LEU A 85 -11.83 -15.32 -15.82
CA LEU A 85 -13.07 -14.54 -15.69
C LEU A 85 -13.01 -13.34 -16.60
N SER A 86 -14.15 -13.00 -17.17
CA SER A 86 -14.28 -11.80 -17.98
C SER A 86 -14.39 -10.56 -17.08
N TYR A 87 -13.80 -9.45 -17.51
CA TYR A 87 -13.72 -8.23 -16.69
C TYR A 87 -15.08 -7.70 -16.24
N TRP A 88 -16.12 -7.84 -17.07
CA TRP A 88 -17.46 -7.36 -16.74
C TRP A 88 -18.11 -8.11 -15.57
N GLN A 89 -17.72 -9.38 -15.32
CA GLN A 89 -18.28 -10.17 -14.22
C GLN A 89 -17.97 -9.58 -12.85
N LEU A 90 -16.91 -8.77 -12.73
CA LEU A 90 -16.58 -8.04 -11.50
C LEU A 90 -17.69 -7.08 -11.05
N TYR A 91 -18.55 -6.63 -11.98
CA TYR A 91 -19.62 -5.66 -11.72
C TYR A 91 -21.00 -6.28 -11.60
N VAL A 92 -21.11 -7.60 -11.77
CA VAL A 92 -22.37 -8.33 -11.66
C VAL A 92 -22.33 -9.15 -10.39
N ALA A 93 -23.18 -8.78 -9.44
CA ALA A 93 -23.38 -9.55 -8.21
C ALA A 93 -23.78 -10.99 -8.55
N ASP A 94 -23.27 -11.95 -7.78
CA ASP A 94 -23.56 -13.38 -7.92
C ASP A 94 -23.29 -13.94 -9.33
N SER A 95 -22.36 -13.32 -10.07
CA SER A 95 -21.94 -13.78 -11.40
C SER A 95 -21.11 -15.07 -11.38
N MET A 96 -20.74 -15.55 -10.20
CA MET A 96 -19.99 -16.79 -9.99
C MET A 96 -20.15 -17.33 -8.57
N GLU A 97 -20.00 -18.65 -8.44
CA GLU A 97 -19.90 -19.32 -7.15
C GLU A 97 -18.56 -19.01 -6.46
N PRO A 98 -18.56 -18.61 -5.17
CA PRO A 98 -17.34 -18.40 -4.41
C PRO A 98 -16.52 -19.69 -4.28
N ALA A 99 -15.20 -19.59 -4.47
CA ALA A 99 -14.31 -20.71 -4.19
C ALA A 99 -14.32 -21.04 -2.68
N PRO A 100 -14.28 -22.33 -2.30
CA PRO A 100 -14.17 -22.71 -0.90
C PRO A 100 -12.87 -22.18 -0.30
N LEU A 101 -12.91 -21.86 0.99
CA LEU A 101 -11.71 -21.44 1.71
C LEU A 101 -10.77 -22.65 1.89
N SER A 102 -9.64 -22.62 1.20
CA SER A 102 -8.61 -23.66 1.21
C SER A 102 -7.23 -23.02 1.08
N ILE A 103 -6.16 -23.81 1.27
CA ILE A 103 -4.81 -23.31 1.04
C ILE A 103 -4.59 -22.87 -0.42
N ASP A 104 -5.24 -23.53 -1.38
CA ASP A 104 -5.14 -23.21 -2.80
C ASP A 104 -5.86 -21.90 -3.15
N SER A 105 -7.07 -21.68 -2.62
CA SER A 105 -7.79 -20.42 -2.86
C SER A 105 -7.12 -19.23 -2.17
N VAL A 106 -6.58 -19.43 -0.96
CA VAL A 106 -5.76 -18.42 -0.26
C VAL A 106 -4.47 -18.14 -1.04
N SER A 107 -3.81 -19.18 -1.55
CA SER A 107 -2.63 -19.04 -2.41
C SER A 107 -2.92 -18.19 -3.64
N LEU A 108 -3.95 -18.56 -4.41
CA LEU A 108 -4.34 -17.84 -5.62
C LEU A 108 -4.70 -16.38 -5.32
N PHE A 109 -5.42 -16.13 -4.24
CA PHE A 109 -5.75 -14.78 -3.81
C PHE A 109 -4.48 -13.93 -3.60
N PHE A 110 -3.54 -14.42 -2.80
CA PHE A 110 -2.28 -13.70 -2.56
C PHE A 110 -1.39 -13.61 -3.80
N ARG A 111 -1.42 -14.63 -4.66
CA ARG A 111 -0.73 -14.63 -5.95
C ARG A 111 -1.19 -13.47 -6.81
N TYR A 112 -2.49 -13.28 -6.96
CA TYR A 112 -3.05 -12.22 -7.79
C TYR A 112 -3.04 -10.84 -7.12
N ALA A 113 -3.08 -10.78 -5.79
CA ALA A 113 -3.13 -9.52 -5.07
C ALA A 113 -1.75 -8.90 -4.79
N LEU A 114 -0.80 -9.68 -4.27
CA LEU A 114 0.40 -9.15 -3.60
C LEU A 114 1.72 -9.84 -3.94
N SER A 115 1.69 -10.93 -4.72
CA SER A 115 2.90 -11.71 -5.00
C SER A 115 3.89 -11.01 -5.93
N LEU A 116 5.09 -11.57 -5.99
CA LEU A 116 6.10 -11.18 -6.97
C LEU A 116 5.74 -11.76 -8.35
N THR A 117 5.75 -10.91 -9.38
CA THR A 117 5.42 -11.30 -10.76
C THR A 117 6.64 -11.42 -11.66
N ALA A 118 7.71 -10.67 -11.37
CA ALA A 118 8.95 -10.70 -12.14
C ALA A 118 10.09 -10.04 -11.36
N TRP A 119 11.32 -10.25 -11.84
CA TRP A 119 12.52 -9.57 -11.35
C TRP A 119 13.12 -8.74 -12.47
N LYS A 120 13.39 -7.47 -12.19
CA LYS A 120 14.18 -6.62 -13.09
C LYS A 120 15.64 -6.72 -12.73
N ARG A 121 16.44 -7.12 -13.71
CA ARG A 121 17.90 -7.12 -13.67
C ARG A 121 18.41 -6.19 -14.75
N PHE A 122 19.40 -5.37 -14.43
CA PHE A 122 20.18 -4.67 -15.44
C PHE A 122 21.68 -4.83 -15.09
N HIS A 123 22.49 -5.21 -16.06
CA HIS A 123 23.86 -5.68 -15.83
C HIS A 123 23.94 -6.74 -14.70
N GLU A 124 24.85 -6.55 -13.74
CA GLU A 124 25.07 -7.48 -12.63
C GLU A 124 24.10 -7.28 -11.46
N THR A 125 23.26 -6.24 -11.50
CA THR A 125 22.42 -5.90 -10.34
C THR A 125 20.95 -6.21 -10.61
N THR A 126 20.35 -6.96 -9.69
CA THR A 126 18.90 -7.20 -9.64
C THR A 126 18.30 -6.17 -8.69
N TRP A 127 17.70 -5.11 -9.23
CA TRP A 127 17.30 -3.93 -8.45
C TRP A 127 15.85 -3.96 -7.95
N SER A 128 14.97 -4.74 -8.57
CA SER A 128 13.53 -4.58 -8.28
C SER A 128 12.74 -5.85 -8.54
N SER A 129 12.19 -6.42 -7.47
CA SER A 129 11.07 -7.33 -7.57
C SER A 129 9.84 -6.53 -8.01
N LEU A 130 9.19 -6.96 -9.09
CA LEU A 130 7.89 -6.46 -9.50
C LEU A 130 6.82 -7.24 -8.75
N ARG A 131 5.79 -6.55 -8.27
CA ARG A 131 4.63 -7.16 -7.63
C ARG A 131 3.41 -7.08 -8.53
N ALA A 132 2.39 -7.87 -8.19
CA ALA A 132 1.09 -7.81 -8.86
C ALA A 132 0.42 -6.42 -8.72
N ASN A 133 0.68 -5.72 -7.62
CA ASN A 133 0.19 -4.37 -7.39
C ASN A 133 1.24 -3.30 -7.74
N PRO A 134 0.88 -2.24 -8.49
CA PRO A 134 1.81 -1.15 -8.82
C PRO A 134 2.13 -0.31 -7.57
N SER A 135 3.36 0.21 -7.51
CA SER A 135 3.80 1.11 -6.43
C SER A 135 4.72 2.19 -6.99
N SER A 136 4.49 3.44 -6.57
CA SER A 136 5.35 4.56 -6.96
C SER A 136 6.78 4.31 -6.49
N GLY A 137 7.74 4.48 -7.40
CA GLY A 137 9.16 4.20 -7.14
C GLY A 137 9.49 2.73 -6.86
N ASN A 138 8.55 1.80 -7.05
CA ASN A 138 8.70 0.37 -6.74
C ASN A 138 9.13 0.10 -5.28
N LEU A 139 8.70 0.95 -4.33
CA LEU A 139 9.09 0.87 -2.92
C LEU A 139 8.22 -0.09 -2.10
N HIS A 140 6.98 -0.33 -2.52
CA HIS A 140 6.02 -1.24 -1.89
C HIS A 140 5.91 -1.08 -0.36
N PRO A 141 5.45 0.10 0.15
CA PRO A 141 5.30 0.33 1.60
C PRO A 141 4.14 -0.45 2.24
N THR A 142 3.39 -1.23 1.45
CA THR A 142 2.19 -1.95 1.87
C THR A 142 2.51 -3.39 2.21
N GLU A 143 2.01 -3.85 3.36
CA GLU A 143 2.09 -5.25 3.80
C GLU A 143 0.70 -5.91 3.77
N GLY A 144 0.68 -7.22 3.50
CA GLY A 144 -0.54 -8.02 3.49
C GLY A 144 -0.68 -8.85 4.75
N TYR A 145 -1.85 -8.79 5.38
CA TYR A 145 -2.19 -9.68 6.49
C TYR A 145 -3.50 -10.40 6.20
N ALA A 146 -3.57 -11.68 6.57
CA ALA A 146 -4.81 -12.44 6.57
C ALA A 146 -5.21 -12.83 7.99
N LEU A 147 -6.47 -12.60 8.32
CA LEU A 147 -7.14 -13.20 9.47
C LEU A 147 -7.89 -14.42 8.96
N LEU A 148 -7.43 -15.62 9.32
CA LEU A 148 -8.00 -16.86 8.83
C LEU A 148 -8.57 -17.69 9.98
N PRO A 149 -9.68 -18.41 9.78
CA PRO A 149 -10.11 -19.48 10.68
C PRO A 149 -9.12 -20.65 10.65
N ALA A 150 -9.42 -21.72 11.38
CA ALA A 150 -8.69 -22.97 11.23
C ALA A 150 -8.85 -23.51 9.80
N VAL A 151 -7.74 -23.59 9.08
CA VAL A 151 -7.64 -24.18 7.75
C VAL A 151 -6.54 -25.22 7.88
N GLY A 152 -6.88 -26.51 7.96
CA GLY A 152 -5.93 -27.55 8.41
C GLY A 152 -4.60 -27.61 7.65
N ALA A 153 -4.58 -27.24 6.37
CA ALA A 153 -3.35 -27.15 5.57
C ALA A 153 -2.46 -25.93 5.91
N ILE A 154 -3.00 -24.93 6.60
CA ILE A 154 -2.30 -23.75 7.12
C ILE A 154 -2.05 -23.93 8.61
N HIS A 155 -3.11 -24.02 9.41
CA HIS A 155 -3.08 -24.29 10.85
C HIS A 155 -4.45 -24.74 11.38
N ASP A 156 -4.42 -25.50 12.48
CA ASP A 156 -5.62 -26.04 13.15
C ASP A 156 -6.38 -25.03 14.03
N ARG A 157 -5.96 -23.76 14.06
CA ARG A 157 -6.57 -22.71 14.88
C ARG A 157 -6.69 -21.41 14.09
N PRO A 158 -7.69 -20.56 14.41
CA PRO A 158 -7.74 -19.21 13.88
C PRO A 158 -6.47 -18.43 14.24
N GLY A 159 -6.06 -17.53 13.36
CA GLY A 159 -4.87 -16.73 13.59
C GLY A 159 -4.69 -15.58 12.61
N VAL A 160 -3.74 -14.71 12.94
CA VAL A 160 -3.29 -13.61 12.09
C VAL A 160 -2.00 -14.01 11.40
N TYR A 161 -1.96 -13.82 10.09
CA TYR A 161 -0.85 -14.21 9.24
C TYR A 161 -0.33 -13.00 8.47
N HIS A 162 0.98 -12.80 8.47
CA HIS A 162 1.67 -11.90 7.58
C HIS A 162 1.98 -12.64 6.27
N TYR A 163 1.63 -12.06 5.12
CA TYR A 163 2.00 -12.61 3.82
C TYR A 163 3.40 -12.18 3.44
N ALA A 164 4.32 -13.15 3.31
CA ALA A 164 5.70 -12.93 2.90
C ALA A 164 5.81 -13.12 1.36
N PRO A 165 5.93 -12.04 0.56
CA PRO A 165 5.83 -12.13 -0.90
C PRO A 165 7.02 -12.85 -1.54
N LYS A 166 8.20 -12.77 -0.92
CA LYS A 166 9.43 -13.40 -1.42
C LYS A 166 9.37 -14.92 -1.34
N GLU A 167 8.81 -15.44 -0.25
CA GLU A 167 8.68 -16.88 -0.02
C GLU A 167 7.37 -17.44 -0.58
N HIS A 168 6.44 -16.58 -0.97
CA HIS A 168 5.05 -16.92 -1.25
C HIS A 168 4.46 -17.76 -0.11
N GLY A 169 4.36 -17.15 1.08
CA GLY A 169 3.99 -17.87 2.30
C GLY A 169 3.33 -16.99 3.37
N LEU A 170 2.83 -17.65 4.41
CA LEU A 170 2.15 -17.05 5.56
C LEU A 170 2.97 -17.24 6.83
N GLU A 171 3.38 -16.14 7.45
CA GLU A 171 4.04 -16.11 8.76
C GLU A 171 3.01 -15.86 9.85
N ARG A 172 2.91 -16.76 10.83
CA ARG A 172 1.95 -16.61 11.93
C ARG A 172 2.37 -15.51 12.91
N ARG A 173 1.42 -14.65 13.30
CA ARG A 173 1.61 -13.50 14.20
C ARG A 173 0.88 -13.61 15.54
N ALA A 174 -0.32 -14.19 15.54
CA ALA A 174 -1.14 -14.47 16.73
C ALA A 174 -1.98 -15.72 16.46
#